data_AF-A0A0N0S0E9-F1
#
_entry.id   AF-A0A0N0S0E9-F1
#
_cell.length_a   1.000
_cell.length_b   1.000
_cell.length_c   1.000
_cell.angle_alpha   90.00
_cell.angle_beta   90.00
_cell.angle_gamma   90.00
#
_symmetry.space_group_name_H-M   'P 1'
#
loop_
_entity.id
_entity.type
_entity.pdbx_description
1 polymer ?
#
loop_
_entity_poly.entity_id
_entity_poly.type
_entity_poly.pdbx_seq_one_letter_code
_entity_poly.pdbx_strand_id
1 'polypeptide(L)'
;MTEPTPSPDPHPVPDGTSPDGTSGDDEHRRSPALVATAVALPVALLIGIVVAAVLANRTPELAPVALGPVVAPQAESPECAALLESLPEEVGDLRRAELTDPAPAGAAAWQPVEGEPVVLRCGLERPAEFDQAAALQVVDGVQWFEVSGAAEGIDASTWFVVDRPVYVALTVPNGSGPTPLQTVSAAITQSFPQQPIDPAPVAGG
;
A
#
# COMPACT_ATOMS: atom_id res chain seq x y z
N MET A 1 81.54 65.24 10.15
CA MET A 1 82.02 65.90 11.39
C MET A 1 80.91 65.68 12.41
N THR A 2 81.00 64.87 13.46
CA THR A 2 82.11 64.32 14.22
C THR A 2 81.50 63.21 15.09
N GLU A 3 82.12 62.03 15.11
CA GLU A 3 81.91 61.01 16.18
C GLU A 3 82.55 61.52 17.49
N PRO A 4 82.11 61.11 18.71
CA PRO A 4 82.69 59.88 19.27
C PRO A 4 81.84 59.07 20.30
N THR A 5 81.88 57.75 20.12
CA THR A 5 81.87 56.59 21.07
C THR A 5 82.73 56.84 22.36
N PRO A 6 82.55 56.25 23.60
CA PRO A 6 82.53 54.79 23.96
C PRO A 6 81.64 54.36 25.18
N SER A 7 81.12 53.13 25.31
CA SER A 7 81.71 51.80 25.64
C SER A 7 81.97 51.56 27.17
N PRO A 8 82.19 50.32 27.66
CA PRO A 8 81.24 49.41 28.34
C PRO A 8 81.75 48.96 29.75
N ASP A 9 81.06 48.05 30.46
CA ASP A 9 81.67 46.87 31.15
C ASP A 9 80.68 46.03 32.01
N PRO A 10 81.03 44.79 32.48
CA PRO A 10 80.26 43.58 32.18
C PRO A 10 79.88 42.73 33.42
N HIS A 11 79.10 41.65 33.25
CA HIS A 11 79.15 40.48 34.14
C HIS A 11 78.80 39.17 33.38
N PRO A 12 79.33 37.99 33.80
CA PRO A 12 79.62 36.88 32.90
C PRO A 12 78.97 35.50 33.25
N VAL A 13 79.02 34.59 32.26
CA VAL A 13 79.01 33.08 32.22
C VAL A 13 77.82 32.25 32.79
N PRO A 14 77.59 30.98 32.36
CA PRO A 14 78.36 30.13 31.44
C PRO A 14 77.58 29.39 30.31
N ASP A 15 78.39 28.76 29.45
CA ASP A 15 78.11 27.86 28.33
C ASP A 15 77.22 26.63 28.64
N GLY A 16 76.48 26.24 27.59
CA GLY A 16 75.84 24.93 27.46
C GLY A 16 75.57 24.63 25.98
N THR A 17 76.50 23.91 25.36
CA THR A 17 76.53 23.39 24.00
C THR A 17 75.24 22.68 23.54
N SER A 18 74.90 22.86 22.27
CA SER A 18 73.80 22.27 21.47
C SER A 18 73.71 20.73 21.51
N PRO A 19 72.57 20.15 21.07
CA PRO A 19 72.55 19.70 19.69
C PRO A 19 71.26 20.07 18.91
N ASP A 20 71.44 20.08 17.59
CA ASP A 20 70.44 19.99 16.54
C ASP A 20 69.16 19.23 16.93
N GLY A 21 68.03 19.83 16.62
CA GLY A 21 66.70 19.27 16.81
C GLY A 21 65.76 19.83 15.75
N THR A 22 66.06 19.52 14.50
CA THR A 22 65.14 19.22 13.40
C THR A 22 63.68 19.65 13.62
N SER A 23 63.26 20.58 12.76
CA SER A 23 61.99 20.62 12.04
C SER A 23 60.92 19.60 12.43
N GLY A 24 59.74 20.12 12.74
CA GLY A 24 58.49 19.37 12.80
C GLY A 24 57.38 20.30 13.28
N ASP A 25 57.08 21.39 12.58
CA ASP A 25 56.15 21.36 11.43
C ASP A 25 55.83 19.94 10.93
N ASP A 26 55.00 19.23 11.68
CA ASP A 26 54.12 18.20 11.12
C ASP A 26 52.73 18.46 11.69
N GLU A 27 52.15 19.54 11.16
CA GLU A 27 50.83 19.52 10.53
C GLU A 27 50.13 18.18 10.68
N HIS A 28 49.06 18.17 11.47
CA HIS A 28 48.13 17.08 11.64
C HIS A 28 48.02 16.23 10.37
N ARG A 29 48.76 15.12 10.27
CA ARG A 29 48.56 14.07 9.27
C ARG A 29 47.20 13.44 9.54
N ARG A 30 46.14 14.14 9.15
CA ARG A 30 44.85 13.55 8.87
C ARG A 30 45.09 12.65 7.68
N SER A 31 45.33 11.38 7.98
CA SER A 31 45.56 10.38 6.95
C SER A 31 44.38 10.44 5.97
N PRO A 32 44.63 10.39 4.65
CA PRO A 32 43.57 10.49 3.64
C PRO A 32 42.50 9.40 3.82
N ALA A 33 42.85 8.29 4.48
CA ALA A 33 41.93 7.23 4.89
C ALA A 33 40.93 7.64 6.00
N LEU A 34 41.32 8.51 6.94
CA LEU A 34 40.42 9.04 7.98
C LEU A 34 39.47 10.11 7.42
N VAL A 35 39.93 10.90 6.43
CA VAL A 35 39.08 11.92 5.79
C VAL A 35 38.05 11.29 4.84
N ALA A 36 38.44 10.22 4.11
CA ALA A 36 37.54 9.50 3.20
C ALA A 36 36.39 8.80 3.94
N THR A 37 36.65 8.21 5.11
CA THR A 37 35.61 7.57 5.94
C THR A 37 34.72 8.57 6.65
N ALA A 38 35.26 9.73 7.06
CA ALA A 38 34.50 10.79 7.72
C ALA A 38 33.41 11.42 6.84
N VAL A 39 33.56 11.39 5.51
CA VAL A 39 32.55 11.91 4.56
C VAL A 39 31.67 10.79 3.99
N ALA A 40 32.24 9.61 3.73
CA ALA A 40 31.48 8.50 3.14
C ALA A 40 30.35 7.99 4.05
N LEU A 41 30.58 7.90 5.37
CA LEU A 41 29.58 7.40 6.31
C LEU A 41 28.36 8.35 6.44
N PRO A 42 28.51 9.67 6.66
CA PRO A 42 27.37 10.58 6.65
C PRO A 42 26.62 10.59 5.31
N VAL A 43 27.33 10.56 4.17
CA VAL A 43 26.69 10.55 2.85
C VAL A 43 25.90 9.27 2.62
N ALA A 44 26.46 8.09 2.96
CA ALA A 44 25.76 6.82 2.87
C ALA A 44 24.53 6.76 3.79
N LEU A 45 24.64 7.30 5.01
CA LEU A 45 23.52 7.41 5.94
C LEU A 45 22.42 8.32 5.38
N LEU A 46 22.77 9.49 4.84
CA LEU A 46 21.81 10.40 4.22
C LEU A 46 21.11 9.75 3.02
N ILE A 47 21.85 9.07 2.15
CA ILE A 47 21.27 8.31 1.03
C ILE A 47 20.34 7.23 1.55
N GLY A 48 20.75 6.47 2.58
CA GLY A 48 19.92 5.45 3.21
C GLY A 48 18.62 6.02 3.78
N ILE A 49 18.67 7.17 4.47
CA ILE A 49 17.49 7.86 4.99
C ILE A 49 16.59 8.34 3.85
N VAL A 50 17.14 8.93 2.79
CA VAL A 50 16.34 9.40 1.65
C VAL A 50 15.68 8.22 0.93
N VAL A 51 16.39 7.12 0.70
CA VAL A 51 15.82 5.91 0.09
C VAL A 51 14.72 5.33 0.97
N ALA A 52 14.95 5.22 2.28
CA ALA A 52 13.93 4.74 3.22
C ALA A 52 12.71 5.66 3.25
N ALA A 53 12.89 6.98 3.26
CA ALA A 53 11.81 7.96 3.22
C ALA A 53 11.02 7.89 1.92
N VAL A 54 11.69 7.75 0.77
CA VAL A 54 11.03 7.59 -0.53
C VAL A 54 10.23 6.28 -0.58
N LEU A 55 10.76 5.20 -0.04
CA LEU A 55 10.03 3.93 0.05
C LEU A 55 8.82 4.02 0.99
N ALA A 56 8.97 4.63 2.15
CA ALA A 56 7.89 4.84 3.11
C ALA A 56 6.80 5.77 2.58
N ASN A 57 7.16 6.81 1.83
CA ASN A 57 6.21 7.76 1.26
C ASN A 57 5.51 7.23 -0.01
N ARG A 58 5.87 6.04 -0.51
CA ARG A 58 5.16 5.38 -1.61
C ARG A 58 3.91 4.64 -1.17
N THR A 59 3.74 4.37 0.12
CA THR A 59 2.51 3.80 0.67
C THR A 59 1.67 4.93 1.28
N PRO A 60 0.71 5.52 0.54
CA PRO A 60 -0.25 6.39 1.17
C PRO A 60 -0.97 5.59 2.26
N GLU A 61 -0.93 6.12 3.48
CA GLU A 61 -1.73 5.68 4.63
C GLU A 61 -3.19 5.96 4.29
N LEU A 62 -3.89 4.94 3.79
CA LEU A 62 -5.29 5.04 3.46
C LEU A 62 -6.11 4.79 4.72
N ALA A 63 -7.12 5.63 4.95
CA ALA A 63 -8.00 5.44 6.10
C ALA A 63 -8.73 4.08 5.99
N PRO A 64 -8.98 3.39 7.12
CA PRO A 64 -9.81 2.17 7.11
C PRO A 64 -11.19 2.42 6.52
N VAL A 65 -11.71 1.46 5.75
CA VAL A 65 -13.02 1.55 5.11
C VAL A 65 -14.09 1.11 6.12
N ALA A 66 -15.06 1.99 6.36
CA ALA A 66 -16.23 1.65 7.18
C ALA A 66 -17.33 1.05 6.29
N LEU A 67 -17.80 -0.15 6.65
CA LEU A 67 -18.87 -0.83 5.93
C LEU A 67 -20.12 -0.92 6.81
N GLY A 68 -21.25 -0.47 6.27
CA GLY A 68 -22.55 -0.65 6.91
C GLY A 68 -22.98 -2.12 6.95
N PRO A 69 -23.85 -2.50 7.91
CA PRO A 69 -24.38 -3.85 8.00
C PRO A 69 -25.29 -4.16 6.80
N VAL A 70 -25.20 -5.39 6.31
CA VAL A 70 -26.06 -5.95 5.27
C VAL A 70 -26.46 -7.36 5.71
N VAL A 71 -27.67 -7.79 5.36
CA VAL A 71 -28.15 -9.15 5.67
C VAL A 71 -27.34 -10.16 4.84
N ALA A 72 -26.47 -10.88 5.52
CA ALA A 72 -25.58 -11.89 4.92
C ALA A 72 -25.55 -13.17 5.79
N PRO A 73 -26.63 -13.97 5.77
CA PRO A 73 -26.79 -15.12 6.67
C PRO A 73 -25.75 -16.24 6.45
N GLN A 74 -25.05 -16.25 5.30
CA GLN A 74 -23.97 -17.19 5.02
C GLN A 74 -22.58 -16.55 5.10
N ALA A 75 -22.44 -15.33 5.61
CA ALA A 75 -21.16 -14.61 5.64
C ALA A 75 -20.03 -15.33 6.40
N GLU A 76 -20.38 -16.13 7.41
CA GLU A 76 -19.44 -16.93 8.21
C GLU A 76 -19.28 -18.38 7.70
N SER A 77 -19.81 -18.69 6.51
CA SER A 77 -19.71 -20.04 5.97
C SER A 77 -18.28 -20.39 5.54
N PRO A 78 -17.93 -21.69 5.48
CA PRO A 78 -16.63 -22.14 4.97
C PRO A 78 -16.34 -21.66 3.54
N GLU A 79 -17.38 -21.56 2.71
CA GLU A 79 -17.30 -21.04 1.34
C GLU A 79 -16.83 -19.57 1.35
N CYS A 80 -17.45 -18.71 2.16
CA CYS A 80 -17.05 -17.31 2.25
C CYS A 80 -15.66 -17.14 2.86
N ALA A 81 -15.28 -17.95 3.85
CA ALA A 81 -13.93 -17.96 4.39
C ALA A 81 -12.89 -18.31 3.30
N ALA A 82 -13.14 -19.39 2.54
CA ALA A 82 -12.25 -19.82 1.45
C ALA A 82 -12.15 -18.79 0.31
N LEU A 83 -13.25 -18.09 0.00
CA LEU A 83 -13.20 -16.98 -0.94
C LEU A 83 -12.30 -15.87 -0.40
N LEU A 84 -12.54 -15.39 0.82
CA LEU A 84 -11.77 -14.29 1.41
C LEU A 84 -10.26 -14.57 1.46
N GLU A 85 -9.86 -15.81 1.71
CA GLU A 85 -8.47 -16.28 1.69
C GLU A 85 -7.84 -16.30 0.29
N SER A 86 -8.65 -16.53 -0.75
CA SER A 86 -8.19 -16.55 -2.15
C SER A 86 -8.10 -15.17 -2.81
N LEU A 87 -8.72 -14.17 -2.19
CA LEU A 87 -8.81 -12.83 -2.76
C LEU A 87 -7.43 -12.15 -2.79
N PRO A 88 -7.09 -11.46 -3.88
CA PRO A 88 -5.78 -10.83 -4.02
C PRO A 88 -5.67 -9.55 -3.17
N GLU A 89 -4.43 -9.20 -2.85
CA GLU A 89 -4.09 -7.92 -2.21
C GLU A 89 -4.29 -6.71 -3.14
N GLU A 90 -4.23 -6.92 -4.47
CA GLU A 90 -4.35 -5.86 -5.46
C GLU A 90 -5.38 -6.22 -6.54
N VAL A 91 -6.16 -5.22 -6.97
CA VAL A 91 -7.17 -5.33 -8.04
C VAL A 91 -6.97 -4.16 -8.98
N GLY A 92 -6.20 -4.37 -10.05
CA GLY A 92 -5.74 -3.27 -10.90
C GLY A 92 -4.88 -2.30 -10.09
N ASP A 93 -5.28 -1.03 -10.06
CA ASP A 93 -4.61 0.03 -9.27
C ASP A 93 -5.16 0.15 -7.83
N LEU A 94 -6.14 -0.68 -7.46
CA LEU A 94 -6.75 -0.69 -6.13
C LEU A 94 -5.97 -1.61 -5.19
N ARG A 95 -5.77 -1.17 -3.94
CA ARG A 95 -5.13 -1.98 -2.89
C ARG A 95 -6.16 -2.43 -1.86
N ARG A 96 -5.99 -3.64 -1.34
CA ARG A 96 -6.82 -4.20 -0.27
C ARG A 96 -6.81 -3.23 0.92
N ALA A 97 -8.02 -2.90 1.38
CA ALA A 97 -8.25 -1.96 2.45
C ALA A 97 -8.39 -2.67 3.78
N GLU A 98 -7.89 -2.05 4.84
CA GLU A 98 -8.29 -2.39 6.20
C GLU A 98 -9.74 -1.98 6.41
N LEU A 99 -10.51 -2.84 7.08
CA LEU A 99 -11.90 -2.55 7.43
C LEU A 99 -11.96 -2.00 8.86
N THR A 100 -12.84 -1.03 9.08
CA THR A 100 -13.06 -0.48 10.43
C THR A 100 -13.75 -1.52 11.31
N ASP A 101 -13.31 -1.64 12.57
CA ASP A 101 -13.94 -2.52 13.55
C ASP A 101 -15.29 -1.97 14.06
N PRO A 102 -16.31 -2.84 14.22
CA PRO A 102 -16.32 -4.26 13.87
C PRO A 102 -16.48 -4.47 12.36
N ALA A 103 -15.52 -5.18 11.74
CA ALA A 103 -15.61 -5.52 10.33
C ALA A 103 -16.72 -6.57 10.08
N PRO A 104 -17.61 -6.37 9.07
CA PRO A 104 -18.59 -7.38 8.72
C PRO A 104 -17.92 -8.68 8.26
N ALA A 105 -18.43 -9.83 8.72
CA ALA A 105 -18.00 -11.12 8.20
C ALA A 105 -18.25 -11.21 6.69
N GLY A 106 -17.44 -12.01 5.99
CA GLY A 106 -17.61 -12.21 4.54
C GLY A 106 -17.33 -10.97 3.68
N ALA A 107 -16.74 -9.91 4.23
CA ALA A 107 -16.49 -8.65 3.51
C ALA A 107 -15.00 -8.43 3.20
N ALA A 108 -14.75 -7.79 2.07
CA ALA A 108 -13.45 -7.25 1.70
C ALA A 108 -13.65 -5.94 0.92
N ALA A 109 -12.65 -5.07 0.92
CA ALA A 109 -12.66 -3.88 0.10
C ALA A 109 -11.28 -3.64 -0.53
N TRP A 110 -11.28 -2.98 -1.68
CA TRP A 110 -10.08 -2.43 -2.31
C TRP A 110 -10.33 -0.96 -2.59
N GLN A 111 -9.39 -0.11 -2.20
CA GLN A 111 -9.54 1.33 -2.31
C GLN A 111 -8.48 1.93 -3.24
N PRO A 112 -8.86 2.91 -4.07
CA PRO A 112 -7.92 3.72 -4.82
C PRO A 112 -7.18 4.70 -3.90
N VAL A 113 -6.23 5.45 -4.44
CA VAL A 113 -5.62 6.59 -3.72
C VAL A 113 -6.66 7.68 -3.45
N GLU A 114 -7.55 7.91 -4.42
CA GLU A 114 -8.65 8.86 -4.34
C GLU A 114 -9.90 8.24 -4.98
N GLY A 115 -11.06 8.43 -4.35
CA GLY A 115 -12.34 7.90 -4.83
C GLY A 115 -12.97 6.86 -3.91
N GLU A 116 -14.08 6.29 -4.35
CA GLU A 116 -14.82 5.28 -3.60
C GLU A 116 -14.18 3.89 -3.75
N PRO A 117 -14.25 3.02 -2.71
CA PRO A 117 -13.71 1.67 -2.79
C PRO A 117 -14.61 0.73 -3.59
N VAL A 118 -13.99 -0.30 -4.16
CA VAL A 118 -14.69 -1.52 -4.57
C VAL A 118 -14.93 -2.38 -3.33
N VAL A 119 -16.16 -2.85 -3.13
CA VAL A 119 -16.53 -3.62 -1.94
C VAL A 119 -17.10 -4.97 -2.33
N LEU A 120 -16.55 -6.03 -1.76
CA LEU A 120 -17.05 -7.40 -1.87
C LEU A 120 -17.80 -7.79 -0.59
N ARG A 121 -18.94 -8.43 -0.74
CA ARG A 121 -19.71 -9.08 0.34
C ARG A 121 -20.11 -10.48 -0.09
N CYS A 122 -19.79 -11.47 0.73
CA CYS A 122 -20.11 -12.87 0.50
C CYS A 122 -21.22 -13.35 1.44
N GLY A 123 -22.03 -14.30 0.98
CA GLY A 123 -23.02 -14.98 1.81
C GLY A 123 -24.31 -14.19 1.98
N LEU A 124 -24.66 -13.42 0.95
CA LEU A 124 -25.88 -12.64 0.86
C LEU A 124 -27.08 -13.53 0.54
N GLU A 125 -28.28 -12.99 0.79
CA GLU A 125 -29.51 -13.56 0.23
C GLU A 125 -29.58 -13.32 -1.28
N ARG A 126 -30.46 -14.08 -1.96
CA ARG A 126 -30.74 -13.84 -3.37
C ARG A 126 -31.26 -12.41 -3.56
N PRO A 127 -30.67 -11.61 -4.47
CA PRO A 127 -31.16 -10.27 -4.76
C PRO A 127 -32.62 -10.32 -5.25
N ALA A 128 -33.45 -9.39 -4.78
CA ALA A 128 -34.90 -9.42 -4.99
C ALA A 128 -35.28 -9.28 -6.48
N GLU A 129 -34.43 -8.58 -7.24
CA GLU A 129 -34.57 -8.28 -8.65
C GLU A 129 -34.09 -9.44 -9.55
N PHE A 130 -33.45 -10.47 -9.00
CA PHE A 130 -32.96 -11.60 -9.77
C PHE A 130 -34.08 -12.60 -10.08
N ASP A 131 -34.70 -12.41 -11.25
CA ASP A 131 -35.75 -13.26 -11.79
C ASP A 131 -35.36 -13.94 -13.12
N GLN A 132 -36.26 -14.75 -13.68
CA GLN A 132 -36.03 -15.51 -14.91
C GLN A 132 -35.85 -14.63 -16.16
N ALA A 133 -36.15 -13.34 -16.09
CA ALA A 133 -35.91 -12.36 -17.14
C ALA A 133 -34.59 -11.59 -16.95
N ALA A 134 -33.87 -11.82 -15.85
CA ALA A 134 -32.61 -11.15 -15.54
C ALA A 134 -31.57 -11.32 -16.66
N ALA A 135 -30.98 -10.21 -17.07
CA ALA A 135 -29.84 -10.21 -17.97
C ALA A 135 -28.57 -10.53 -17.18
N LEU A 136 -27.79 -11.50 -17.67
CA LEU A 136 -26.54 -11.94 -17.04
C LEU A 136 -25.34 -11.61 -17.91
N GLN A 137 -24.25 -11.21 -17.26
CA GLN A 137 -22.94 -11.01 -17.89
C GLN A 137 -21.99 -12.12 -17.47
N VAL A 138 -21.34 -12.74 -18.44
CA VAL A 138 -20.33 -13.76 -18.18
C VAL A 138 -18.95 -13.12 -18.22
N VAL A 139 -18.23 -13.18 -17.10
CA VAL A 139 -16.83 -12.72 -16.99
C VAL A 139 -16.02 -13.88 -16.43
N ASP A 140 -15.02 -14.34 -17.19
CA ASP A 140 -14.13 -15.45 -16.82
C ASP A 140 -14.85 -16.69 -16.27
N GLY A 141 -16.01 -17.03 -16.86
CA GLY A 141 -16.80 -18.20 -16.47
C GLY A 141 -17.67 -18.00 -15.22
N VAL A 142 -17.82 -16.78 -14.72
CA VAL A 142 -18.74 -16.41 -13.64
C VAL A 142 -19.93 -15.66 -14.22
N GLN A 143 -21.15 -16.02 -13.82
CA GLN A 143 -22.38 -15.32 -14.23
C GLN A 143 -22.72 -14.23 -13.21
N TRP A 144 -22.68 -12.99 -13.69
CA TRP A 144 -22.94 -11.80 -12.90
C TRP A 144 -24.30 -11.19 -13.27
N PHE A 145 -25.10 -10.91 -12.24
CA PHE A 145 -26.34 -10.14 -12.33
C PHE A 145 -26.08 -8.72 -11.83
N GLU A 146 -26.34 -7.71 -12.65
CA GLU A 146 -26.14 -6.30 -12.28
C GLU A 146 -27.39 -5.71 -11.63
N VAL A 147 -27.21 -5.07 -10.48
CA VAL A 147 -28.14 -4.12 -9.90
C VAL A 147 -27.48 -2.74 -9.94
N SER A 148 -27.92 -1.91 -10.88
CA SER A 148 -27.40 -0.54 -11.03
C SER A 148 -27.98 0.38 -9.96
N GLY A 149 -27.13 1.15 -9.28
CA GLY A 149 -27.56 2.17 -8.32
C GLY A 149 -27.99 3.49 -8.97
N ALA A 150 -27.99 3.58 -10.30
CA ALA A 150 -28.23 4.83 -11.03
C ALA A 150 -29.63 5.42 -10.79
N ALA A 151 -30.66 4.59 -10.61
CA ALA A 151 -32.01 5.07 -10.34
C ALA A 151 -32.15 5.67 -8.93
N GLU A 152 -31.25 5.32 -8.01
CA GLU A 152 -31.11 5.84 -6.66
C GLU A 152 -30.10 7.00 -6.57
N GLY A 153 -29.50 7.40 -7.69
CA GLY A 153 -28.49 8.46 -7.75
C GLY A 153 -27.13 8.05 -7.17
N ILE A 154 -26.86 6.75 -7.09
CA ILE A 154 -25.58 6.19 -6.63
C ILE A 154 -24.70 5.94 -7.87
N ASP A 155 -23.47 6.47 -7.86
CA ASP A 155 -22.53 6.34 -8.97
C ASP A 155 -21.74 5.01 -8.93
N ALA A 156 -22.46 3.91 -8.72
CA ALA A 156 -21.92 2.57 -8.63
C ALA A 156 -22.95 1.52 -9.05
N SER A 157 -22.47 0.35 -9.45
CA SER A 157 -23.30 -0.83 -9.70
C SER A 157 -22.88 -1.96 -8.75
N THR A 158 -23.86 -2.73 -8.27
CA THR A 158 -23.61 -3.94 -7.48
C THR A 158 -23.82 -5.17 -8.35
N TRP A 159 -22.78 -5.99 -8.46
CA TRP A 159 -22.74 -7.17 -9.31
C TRP A 159 -22.84 -8.42 -8.45
N PHE A 160 -23.87 -9.22 -8.64
CA PHE A 160 -24.11 -10.44 -7.89
C PHE A 160 -23.65 -11.66 -8.69
N VAL A 161 -22.86 -12.53 -8.07
CA VAL A 161 -22.62 -13.88 -8.59
C VAL A 161 -23.81 -14.76 -8.28
N VAL A 162 -24.37 -15.37 -9.34
CA VAL A 162 -25.63 -16.13 -9.25
C VAL A 162 -25.49 -17.60 -9.62
N ASP A 163 -24.31 -18.05 -10.02
CA ASP A 163 -24.03 -19.41 -10.48
C ASP A 163 -23.01 -20.16 -9.61
N ARG A 164 -23.02 -19.85 -8.31
CA ARG A 164 -22.13 -20.38 -7.24
C ARG A 164 -22.96 -20.73 -5.99
N PRO A 165 -22.45 -21.55 -5.06
CA PRO A 165 -23.21 -22.02 -3.89
C PRO A 165 -23.63 -20.94 -2.89
N VAL A 166 -22.99 -19.77 -2.92
CA VAL A 166 -23.34 -18.61 -2.10
C VAL A 166 -23.39 -17.37 -2.98
N TYR A 167 -24.32 -16.45 -2.69
CA TYR A 167 -24.39 -15.18 -3.40
C TYR A 167 -23.28 -14.25 -2.91
N VAL A 168 -22.50 -13.74 -3.87
CA VAL A 168 -21.44 -12.77 -3.62
C VAL A 168 -21.78 -11.51 -4.38
N ALA A 169 -21.75 -10.36 -3.72
CA ALA A 169 -21.89 -9.06 -4.35
C ALA A 169 -20.54 -8.35 -4.44
N LEU A 170 -20.29 -7.71 -5.58
CA LEU A 170 -19.20 -6.77 -5.79
C LEU A 170 -19.79 -5.42 -6.18
N THR A 171 -19.73 -4.45 -5.27
CA THR A 171 -20.10 -3.06 -5.56
C THR A 171 -18.90 -2.36 -6.18
N VAL A 172 -19.08 -1.87 -7.41
CA VAL A 172 -18.04 -1.27 -8.23
C VAL A 172 -18.44 0.16 -8.58
N PRO A 173 -17.68 1.18 -8.16
CA PRO A 173 -17.89 2.56 -8.59
C PRO A 173 -17.81 2.68 -10.12
N ASN A 174 -18.62 3.54 -10.70
CA ASN A 174 -18.57 3.78 -12.13
C ASN A 174 -17.20 4.33 -12.54
N GLY A 175 -16.73 3.95 -13.74
CA GLY A 175 -15.40 4.33 -14.20
C GLY A 175 -14.25 3.47 -13.68
N SER A 176 -14.49 2.49 -12.79
CA SER A 176 -13.46 1.54 -12.32
C SER A 176 -12.89 0.60 -13.40
N GLY A 177 -13.47 0.61 -14.59
CA GLY A 177 -13.12 -0.32 -15.67
C GLY A 177 -13.53 -1.78 -15.37
N PRO A 178 -13.14 -2.74 -16.22
CA PRO A 178 -13.59 -4.12 -16.11
C PRO A 178 -12.74 -4.97 -15.14
N THR A 179 -11.58 -4.46 -14.72
CA THR A 179 -10.59 -5.20 -13.93
C THR A 179 -11.14 -5.77 -12.61
N PRO A 180 -11.95 -5.03 -11.81
CA PRO A 180 -12.51 -5.59 -10.59
C PRO A 180 -13.32 -6.88 -10.79
N LEU A 181 -14.19 -6.89 -11.81
CA LEU A 181 -14.99 -8.08 -12.13
C LEU A 181 -14.12 -9.24 -12.62
N GLN A 182 -13.13 -9.00 -13.49
CA GLN A 182 -12.24 -10.05 -13.98
C GLN A 182 -11.42 -10.68 -12.85
N THR A 183 -10.75 -9.85 -12.04
CA THR A 183 -9.90 -10.33 -10.95
C THR A 183 -10.69 -11.09 -9.90
N VAL A 184 -11.87 -10.60 -9.51
CA VAL A 184 -12.74 -11.31 -8.55
C VAL A 184 -13.33 -12.57 -9.17
N SER A 185 -13.65 -12.59 -10.47
CA SER A 185 -14.13 -13.79 -11.16
C SER A 185 -13.10 -14.93 -11.14
N ALA A 186 -11.82 -14.59 -11.29
CA ALA A 186 -10.72 -15.55 -11.19
C ALA A 186 -10.61 -16.16 -9.79
N ALA A 187 -10.75 -15.37 -8.73
CA ALA A 187 -10.76 -15.86 -7.35
C ALA A 187 -11.99 -16.76 -7.10
N ILE A 188 -13.17 -16.32 -7.52
CA ILE A 188 -14.42 -17.07 -7.38
C ILE A 188 -14.37 -18.44 -8.07
N THR A 189 -13.77 -18.51 -9.26
CA THR A 189 -13.61 -19.78 -9.99
C THR A 189 -12.64 -20.75 -9.31
N GLN A 190 -11.70 -20.24 -8.51
CA GLN A 190 -10.80 -21.08 -7.71
C GLN A 190 -11.48 -21.58 -6.43
N SER A 191 -12.32 -20.75 -5.81
CA SER A 191 -12.96 -21.08 -4.52
C SER A 191 -14.22 -21.92 -4.67
N PHE A 192 -14.99 -21.75 -5.75
CA PHE A 192 -16.33 -22.30 -5.86
C PHE A 192 -16.55 -23.14 -7.13
N PRO A 193 -17.25 -24.28 -7.01
CA PRO A 193 -17.78 -24.95 -8.19
C PRO A 193 -18.93 -24.15 -8.79
N GLN A 194 -19.08 -24.21 -10.12
CA GLN A 194 -20.27 -23.69 -10.79
C GLN A 194 -21.51 -24.51 -10.38
N GLN A 195 -22.65 -23.84 -10.25
CA GLN A 195 -23.95 -24.45 -10.00
C GLN A 195 -25.02 -23.87 -10.94
N PRO A 196 -26.12 -24.60 -11.18
CA PRO A 196 -27.28 -24.03 -11.85
C PRO A 196 -27.78 -22.77 -11.11
N ILE A 197 -28.18 -21.76 -11.87
CA ILE A 197 -28.75 -20.51 -11.32
C ILE A 197 -30.14 -20.76 -10.71
N ASP A 198 -30.52 -19.98 -9.69
CA ASP A 198 -31.83 -20.05 -9.01
C ASP A 198 -32.59 -18.70 -9.02
N PRO A 199 -32.99 -18.21 -10.21
CA PRO A 199 -33.78 -16.97 -10.32
C PRO A 199 -35.21 -17.14 -9.79
N ALA A 200 -35.79 -16.05 -9.28
CA ALA A 200 -37.21 -16.00 -8.98
C ALA A 200 -38.07 -16.13 -10.27
N PRO A 201 -39.31 -16.65 -10.18
CA PRO A 201 -40.25 -16.57 -11.29
C PRO A 201 -40.54 -15.13 -11.69
N VAL A 202 -40.75 -14.86 -12.98
CA VAL A 202 -41.18 -13.54 -13.45
C VAL A 202 -42.58 -13.22 -12.86
N ALA A 203 -42.74 -12.03 -12.29
CA ALA A 203 -44.03 -11.60 -11.78
C ALA A 203 -45.04 -11.38 -12.93
N GLY A 204 -45.94 -12.34 -13.15
CA GLY A 204 -47.12 -12.18 -14.03
C GLY A 204 -47.15 -12.97 -15.33
N GLY A 205 -46.66 -14.22 -15.35
CA GLY A 205 -46.86 -15.16 -16.46
C GLY A 205 -48.28 -15.70 -16.58
#